data_AF-A0A940NK69-F1
#
_entry.id   AF-A0A940NK69-F1
#
_cell.length_a   1.000
_cell.length_b   1.000
_cell.length_c   1.000
_cell.angle_alpha   90.00
_cell.angle_beta   90.00
_cell.angle_gamma   90.00
#
_symmetry.space_group_name_H-M   'P 1'
#
loop_
_entity.id
_entity.type
_entity.pdbx_description
1 polymer ?
#
loop_
_entity_poly.entity_id
_entity_poly.type
_entity_poly.pdbx_seq_one_letter_code
_entity_poly.pdbx_strand_id
1 'polypeptide(L)'
;MSDEYEVHGPHDHAIEHAGSHGSDSSASRIAVMTAILASVGAIAAYQSGANENLALFYKNEAAILKTEAANQWAYYQAKGEKQNLAELGAALTDPASAAHAKFVTDVQRYKTEKEPIRQQAESLEKQVTKDNGVSESLQHQHHRWAQATTLIQISIALAAITLLTKKRWLQKLTIGMAVVSVGFFLSALMAL
;
A
#
# COMPACT_ATOMS: atom_id res chain seq x y z
N MET A 1 60.30 53.14 -17.61
CA MET A 1 59.38 52.03 -17.39
C MET A 1 59.98 51.17 -16.30
N SER A 2 59.45 51.20 -15.08
CA SER A 2 59.87 50.32 -14.00
C SER A 2 59.05 49.03 -14.10
N ASP A 3 59.71 47.91 -14.40
CA ASP A 3 59.14 46.58 -14.30
C ASP A 3 58.81 46.33 -12.82
N GLU A 4 57.52 46.43 -12.49
CA GLU A 4 56.99 46.11 -11.18
C GLU A 4 57.07 44.59 -11.01
N TYR A 5 58.13 44.14 -10.34
CA TYR A 5 58.24 42.77 -9.86
C TYR A 5 57.23 42.57 -8.73
N GLU A 6 56.03 42.16 -9.12
CA GLU A 6 54.96 41.75 -8.21
C GLU A 6 55.36 40.43 -7.54
N VAL A 7 56.05 40.54 -6.39
CA VAL A 7 56.38 39.38 -5.55
C VAL A 7 55.09 38.91 -4.90
N HIS A 8 54.49 37.85 -5.48
CA HIS A 8 53.29 37.23 -4.97
C HIS A 8 53.51 36.77 -3.53
N GLY A 9 52.63 37.19 -2.62
CA GLY A 9 52.75 36.84 -1.22
C GLY A 9 52.63 35.32 -1.02
N PRO A 10 53.28 34.71 -0.01
CA PRO A 10 53.08 33.30 0.31
C PRO A 10 51.60 32.95 0.59
N HIS A 11 50.80 33.96 0.95
CA HIS A 11 49.35 33.85 1.12
C HIS A 11 48.58 33.84 -0.20
N ASP A 12 49.03 34.53 -1.25
CA ASP A 12 48.40 34.44 -2.58
C ASP A 12 48.60 33.07 -3.19
N HIS A 13 49.78 32.46 -3.00
CA HIS A 13 50.00 31.05 -3.33
C HIS A 13 49.13 30.10 -2.49
N ALA A 14 48.91 30.40 -1.20
CA ALA A 14 48.03 29.59 -0.35
C ALA A 14 46.55 29.71 -0.73
N ILE A 15 46.12 30.88 -1.22
CA ILE A 15 44.75 31.14 -1.69
C ILE A 15 44.54 30.58 -3.09
N GLU A 16 45.55 30.61 -3.97
CA GLU A 16 45.49 29.89 -5.26
C GLU A 16 45.53 28.38 -5.06
N HIS A 17 46.30 27.85 -4.11
CA HIS A 17 46.28 26.42 -3.79
C HIS A 17 45.02 25.98 -3.03
N ALA A 18 44.44 26.84 -2.18
CA ALA A 18 43.14 26.59 -1.53
C ALA A 18 41.94 26.80 -2.49
N GLY A 19 42.05 27.73 -3.44
CA GLY A 19 41.08 27.98 -4.51
C GLY A 19 41.15 26.96 -5.65
N SER A 20 42.31 26.30 -5.80
CA SER A 20 42.48 25.08 -6.61
C SER A 20 41.93 23.82 -5.91
N HIS A 21 40.84 23.97 -5.15
CA HIS A 21 39.88 22.89 -4.97
C HIS A 21 39.37 22.50 -6.36
N GLY A 22 40.18 21.70 -7.07
CA GLY A 22 39.74 20.93 -8.21
C GLY A 22 38.45 20.29 -7.79
N SER A 23 37.36 20.64 -8.49
CA SER A 23 36.06 20.04 -8.28
C SER A 23 36.28 18.55 -8.14
N ASP A 24 36.13 17.99 -6.94
CA ASP A 24 36.32 16.57 -6.72
C ASP A 24 35.26 15.91 -7.60
N SER A 25 35.63 15.51 -8.82
CA SER A 25 34.69 15.10 -9.86
C SER A 25 33.82 13.95 -9.35
N SER A 26 34.39 13.11 -8.47
CA SER A 26 33.67 12.07 -7.75
C SER A 26 32.63 12.59 -6.77
N ALA A 27 32.90 13.67 -6.03
CA ALA A 27 31.93 14.25 -5.09
C ALA A 27 30.75 14.90 -5.84
N SER A 28 31.04 15.65 -6.91
CA SER A 28 30.00 16.21 -7.80
C SER A 28 29.14 15.10 -8.43
N ARG A 29 29.75 14.03 -8.94
CA ARG A 29 29.02 12.86 -9.48
C ARG A 29 28.13 12.19 -8.44
N ILE A 30 28.61 11.98 -7.20
CA ILE A 30 27.83 11.39 -6.12
C ILE A 30 26.66 12.29 -5.72
N ALA A 31 26.87 13.61 -5.69
CA ALA A 31 25.81 14.58 -5.41
C ALA A 31 24.70 14.52 -6.48
N VAL A 32 25.05 14.54 -7.77
CA VAL A 32 24.07 14.40 -8.87
C VAL A 32 23.34 13.06 -8.80
N MET A 33 24.06 11.95 -8.57
CA MET A 33 23.44 10.63 -8.40
C MET A 33 22.46 10.60 -7.22
N THR A 34 22.79 11.26 -6.11
CA THR A 34 21.91 11.36 -4.93
C THR A 34 20.64 12.16 -5.26
N ALA A 35 20.74 13.25 -6.02
CA ALA A 35 19.58 14.02 -6.47
C ALA A 35 18.66 13.21 -7.41
N ILE A 36 19.24 12.40 -8.30
CA ILE A 36 18.48 11.49 -9.16
C ILE A 36 17.78 10.42 -8.32
N LEU A 37 18.50 9.76 -7.41
CA LEU A 37 17.93 8.77 -6.49
C LEU A 37 16.81 9.36 -5.64
N ALA A 38 16.96 10.60 -5.15
CA ALA A 38 15.91 11.29 -4.40
C ALA A 38 14.65 11.53 -5.25
N SER A 39 14.81 11.92 -6.52
CA SER A 39 13.69 12.13 -7.44
C SER A 39 12.95 10.82 -7.73
N VAL A 40 13.69 9.74 -8.00
CA VAL A 40 13.14 8.39 -8.22
C VAL A 40 12.47 7.87 -6.95
N GLY A 41 13.09 8.08 -5.78
CA GLY A 41 12.55 7.72 -4.47
C GLY A 41 11.26 8.45 -4.14
N ALA A 42 11.13 9.72 -4.52
CA ALA A 42 9.89 10.48 -4.35
C ALA A 42 8.74 9.90 -5.18
N ILE A 43 9.00 9.50 -6.42
CA ILE A 43 8.01 8.83 -7.28
C ILE A 43 7.61 7.47 -6.68
N ALA A 44 8.60 6.69 -6.25
CA ALA A 44 8.36 5.38 -5.64
C ALA A 44 7.52 5.49 -4.37
N ALA A 45 7.84 6.46 -3.50
CA ALA A 45 7.10 6.72 -2.27
C ALA A 45 5.66 7.17 -2.56
N TYR A 46 5.46 8.03 -3.56
CA TYR A 46 4.12 8.46 -3.98
C TYR A 46 3.28 7.28 -4.47
N GLN A 47 3.83 6.43 -5.34
CA GLN A 47 3.11 5.27 -5.86
C GLN A 47 2.83 4.23 -4.76
N SER A 48 3.79 4.03 -3.85
CA SER A 48 3.62 3.21 -2.64
C SER A 48 2.41 3.70 -1.84
N GLY A 49 2.39 4.98 -1.48
CA GLY A 49 1.31 5.57 -0.69
C GLY A 49 -0.04 5.58 -1.40
N ALA A 50 -0.07 5.81 -2.72
CA ALA A 50 -1.31 5.76 -3.50
C ALA A 50 -1.93 4.36 -3.50
N ASN A 51 -1.11 3.32 -3.73
CA ASN A 51 -1.56 1.93 -3.72
C ASN A 51 -2.00 1.48 -2.32
N GLU A 52 -1.28 1.87 -1.27
CA GLU A 52 -1.65 1.60 0.11
C GLU A 52 -3.01 2.23 0.46
N ASN A 53 -3.21 3.50 0.10
CA ASN A 53 -4.45 4.21 0.39
C ASN A 53 -5.65 3.58 -0.32
N LEU A 54 -5.49 3.18 -1.59
CA LEU A 54 -6.52 2.46 -2.32
C LEU A 54 -6.77 1.07 -1.71
N ALA A 55 -5.73 0.34 -1.34
CA ALA A 55 -5.86 -0.97 -0.68
C ALA A 55 -6.66 -0.85 0.62
N LEU A 56 -6.35 0.16 1.44
CA LEU A 56 -7.05 0.47 2.69
C LEU A 56 -8.50 0.88 2.44
N PHE A 57 -8.76 1.72 1.43
CA PHE A 57 -10.11 2.10 1.03
C PHE A 57 -10.98 0.87 0.73
N TYR A 58 -10.54 -0.02 -0.16
CA TYR A 58 -11.28 -1.24 -0.49
C TYR A 58 -11.39 -2.21 0.69
N LYS A 59 -10.38 -2.28 1.57
CA LYS A 59 -10.43 -3.12 2.76
C LYS A 59 -11.49 -2.63 3.75
N ASN A 60 -11.59 -1.32 3.93
CA ASN A 60 -12.59 -0.70 4.79
C ASN A 60 -13.99 -0.89 4.23
N GLU A 61 -14.18 -0.68 2.93
CA GLU A 61 -15.46 -0.92 2.27
C GLU A 61 -15.90 -2.39 2.41
N ALA A 62 -14.98 -3.33 2.16
CA ALA A 62 -15.22 -4.75 2.37
C ALA A 62 -15.58 -5.08 3.82
N ALA A 63 -15.01 -4.38 4.81
CA ALA A 63 -15.35 -4.57 6.22
C ALA A 63 -16.77 -4.05 6.56
N ILE A 64 -17.17 -2.91 6.00
CA ILE A 64 -18.52 -2.35 6.13
C ILE A 64 -19.53 -3.31 5.51
N LEU A 65 -19.32 -3.70 4.24
CA LEU A 65 -20.19 -4.62 3.52
C LEU A 65 -20.26 -6.00 4.20
N LYS A 66 -19.15 -6.49 4.77
CA LYS A 66 -19.14 -7.76 5.51
C LYS A 66 -19.97 -7.66 6.79
N THR A 67 -19.96 -6.52 7.46
CA THR A 67 -20.81 -6.27 8.62
C THR A 67 -22.28 -6.22 8.21
N GLU A 68 -22.60 -5.58 7.09
CA GLU A 68 -23.96 -5.55 6.56
C GLU A 68 -24.44 -6.95 6.13
N ALA A 69 -23.60 -7.75 5.47
CA ALA A 69 -23.89 -9.13 5.12
C ALA A 69 -24.15 -9.99 6.37
N ALA A 70 -23.33 -9.82 7.42
CA ALA A 70 -23.53 -10.51 8.69
C ALA A 70 -24.88 -10.13 9.35
N ASN A 71 -25.26 -8.85 9.29
CA ASN A 71 -26.57 -8.40 9.76
C ASN A 71 -27.71 -9.04 8.97
N GLN A 72 -27.58 -9.16 7.65
CA GLN A 72 -28.58 -9.83 6.80
C GLN A 72 -28.67 -11.33 7.10
N TRP A 73 -27.55 -12.01 7.31
CA TRP A 73 -27.54 -13.42 7.73
C TRP A 73 -28.16 -13.62 9.11
N ALA A 74 -27.90 -12.73 10.06
CA ALA A 74 -28.53 -12.76 11.37
C ALA A 74 -30.05 -12.55 11.25
N TYR A 75 -30.50 -11.64 10.38
CA TYR A 75 -31.92 -11.44 10.12
C TYR A 75 -32.58 -12.65 9.45
N TYR A 76 -31.91 -13.26 8.48
CA TYR A 76 -32.33 -14.52 7.86
C TYR A 76 -32.45 -15.65 8.89
N GLN A 77 -31.46 -15.78 9.78
CA GLN A 77 -31.46 -16.77 10.85
C GLN A 77 -32.63 -16.55 11.82
N ALA A 78 -32.85 -15.30 12.28
CA ALA A 78 -33.97 -14.96 13.15
C ALA A 78 -35.34 -15.26 12.51
N LYS A 79 -35.49 -15.05 11.19
CA LYS A 79 -36.68 -15.48 10.44
C LYS A 79 -36.80 -17.00 10.37
N GLY A 80 -35.68 -17.70 10.20
CA GLY A 80 -35.61 -19.16 10.26
C GLY A 80 -36.06 -19.73 11.60
N GLU A 81 -35.66 -19.11 12.71
CA GLU A 81 -36.10 -19.48 14.05
C GLU A 81 -37.62 -19.28 14.22
N LYS A 82 -38.16 -18.14 13.77
CA LYS A 82 -39.62 -17.89 13.77
C LYS A 82 -40.39 -18.90 12.92
N GLN A 83 -39.84 -19.28 11.77
CA GLN A 83 -40.41 -20.33 10.94
C GLN A 83 -40.41 -21.67 11.68
N ASN A 84 -39.29 -22.07 12.29
CA ASN A 84 -39.19 -23.33 13.05
C ASN A 84 -40.17 -23.37 14.24
N LEU A 85 -40.37 -22.24 14.93
CA LEU A 85 -41.40 -22.12 15.98
C LEU A 85 -42.82 -22.25 15.42
N ALA A 86 -43.10 -21.70 14.24
CA ALA A 86 -44.40 -21.86 13.59
C ALA A 86 -44.62 -23.30 13.09
N GLU A 87 -43.58 -23.97 12.59
CA GLU A 87 -43.62 -25.39 12.20
C GLU A 87 -43.89 -26.28 13.42
N LEU A 88 -43.20 -26.02 14.54
CA LEU A 88 -43.46 -26.69 15.81
C LEU A 88 -44.90 -26.44 16.31
N GLY A 89 -45.37 -25.19 16.23
CA GLY A 89 -46.75 -24.83 16.60
C GLY A 89 -47.79 -25.57 15.76
N ALA A 90 -47.58 -25.67 14.44
CA ALA A 90 -48.44 -26.44 13.55
C ALA A 90 -48.43 -27.94 13.89
N ALA A 91 -47.26 -28.51 14.22
CA ALA A 91 -47.13 -29.92 14.58
C ALA A 91 -47.79 -30.28 15.93
N LEU A 92 -47.88 -29.32 16.85
CA LEU A 92 -48.46 -29.52 18.19
C LEU A 92 -49.96 -29.17 18.27
N THR A 93 -50.53 -28.54 17.25
CA THR A 93 -51.96 -28.17 17.23
C THR A 93 -52.79 -29.18 16.45
N ASP A 94 -54.05 -29.34 16.86
CA ASP A 94 -55.02 -30.17 16.14
C ASP A 94 -55.18 -29.64 14.70
N PRO A 95 -55.04 -30.50 13.66
CA PRO A 95 -55.20 -30.12 12.26
C PRO A 95 -56.53 -29.42 11.92
N ALA A 96 -57.60 -29.68 12.67
CA ALA A 96 -58.91 -29.05 12.46
C ALA A 96 -59.03 -27.67 13.15
N SER A 97 -58.04 -27.26 13.94
CA SER A 97 -58.08 -26.00 14.70
C SER A 97 -57.71 -24.79 13.84
N ALA A 98 -58.34 -23.64 14.12
CA ALA A 98 -57.98 -22.36 13.50
C ALA A 98 -56.52 -21.94 13.81
N ALA A 99 -55.97 -22.41 14.93
CA ALA A 99 -54.57 -22.18 15.29
C ALA A 99 -53.60 -22.89 14.34
N HIS A 100 -53.89 -24.13 13.95
CA HIS A 100 -53.09 -24.88 12.98
C HIS A 100 -53.02 -24.17 11.63
N ALA A 101 -54.17 -23.72 11.10
CA ALA A 101 -54.22 -22.96 9.84
C ALA A 101 -53.40 -21.66 9.87
N LYS A 102 -53.40 -20.97 11.02
CA LYS A 102 -52.56 -19.77 11.22
C LYS A 102 -51.08 -20.11 11.18
N PHE A 103 -50.64 -21.16 11.89
CA PHE A 103 -49.24 -21.58 11.88
C PHE A 103 -48.76 -21.99 10.48
N VAL A 104 -49.56 -22.75 9.73
CA VAL A 104 -49.22 -23.12 8.34
C VAL A 104 -49.07 -21.88 7.45
N THR A 105 -49.94 -20.89 7.62
CA THR A 105 -49.85 -19.60 6.90
C THR A 105 -48.58 -18.83 7.27
N ASP A 106 -48.25 -18.77 8.56
CA ASP A 106 -47.04 -18.10 9.04
C ASP A 106 -45.76 -18.79 8.53
N VAL A 107 -45.73 -20.13 8.46
CA VAL A 107 -44.63 -20.90 7.87
C VAL A 107 -44.41 -20.52 6.41
N GLN A 108 -45.48 -20.49 5.60
CA GLN A 108 -45.36 -20.10 4.20
C GLN A 108 -44.91 -18.65 4.05
N ARG A 109 -45.47 -17.72 4.84
CA ARG A 109 -45.02 -16.32 4.83
C ARG A 109 -43.52 -16.21 5.12
N TYR A 110 -43.03 -16.86 6.17
CA TYR A 110 -41.60 -16.79 6.51
C TYR A 110 -40.71 -17.46 5.48
N LYS A 111 -41.15 -18.54 4.82
CA LYS A 111 -40.40 -19.14 3.70
C LYS A 111 -40.23 -18.14 2.55
N THR A 112 -41.30 -17.45 2.15
CA THR A 112 -41.25 -16.48 1.05
C THR A 112 -40.44 -15.23 1.42
N GLU A 113 -40.50 -14.78 2.68
CA GLU A 113 -39.73 -13.62 3.16
C GLU A 113 -38.23 -13.90 3.28
N LYS A 114 -37.82 -15.14 3.55
CA LYS A 114 -36.41 -15.52 3.76
C LYS A 114 -35.57 -15.49 2.49
N GLU A 115 -36.15 -15.87 1.36
CA GLU A 115 -35.44 -15.95 0.07
C GLU A 115 -34.81 -14.61 -0.36
N PRO A 116 -35.53 -13.47 -0.39
CA PRO A 116 -34.91 -12.19 -0.76
C PRO A 116 -33.83 -11.73 0.24
N ILE A 117 -33.97 -12.04 1.54
CA ILE A 117 -32.96 -11.73 2.56
C ILE A 117 -31.67 -12.50 2.29
N ARG A 118 -31.80 -13.79 1.95
CA ARG A 118 -30.66 -14.63 1.56
C ARG A 118 -29.96 -14.08 0.33
N GLN A 119 -30.71 -13.74 -0.71
CA GLN A 119 -30.15 -13.18 -1.95
C GLN A 119 -29.42 -11.86 -1.70
N GLN A 120 -29.96 -11.01 -0.81
CA GLN A 120 -29.29 -9.78 -0.41
C GLN A 120 -27.98 -10.06 0.33
N ALA A 121 -27.97 -11.00 1.28
CA ALA A 121 -26.76 -11.40 2.00
C ALA A 121 -25.68 -11.95 1.05
N GLU A 122 -26.04 -12.86 0.15
CA GLU A 122 -25.13 -13.43 -0.85
C GLU A 122 -24.60 -12.37 -1.84
N SER A 123 -25.43 -11.38 -2.20
CA SER A 123 -25.00 -10.25 -3.03
C SER A 123 -23.94 -9.39 -2.35
N LEU A 124 -24.14 -9.10 -1.05
CA LEU A 124 -23.16 -8.36 -0.24
C LEU A 124 -21.85 -9.16 -0.10
N GLU A 125 -21.91 -10.46 0.15
CA GLU A 125 -20.70 -11.31 0.23
C GLU A 125 -19.89 -11.35 -1.07
N LYS A 126 -20.55 -11.33 -2.23
CA LYS A 126 -19.87 -11.22 -3.53
C LYS A 126 -19.11 -9.90 -3.66
N GLN A 127 -19.71 -8.79 -3.21
CA GLN A 127 -19.05 -7.48 -3.20
C GLN A 127 -17.86 -7.46 -2.24
N VAL A 128 -18.02 -7.99 -1.02
CA VAL A 128 -16.92 -8.16 -0.04
C VAL A 128 -15.76 -8.94 -0.64
N THR A 129 -16.03 -10.02 -1.36
CA THR A 129 -14.99 -10.86 -1.97
C THR A 129 -14.26 -10.09 -3.08
N LYS A 130 -15.01 -9.36 -3.91
CA LYS A 130 -14.44 -8.52 -4.96
C LYS A 130 -13.52 -7.44 -4.38
N ASP A 131 -13.99 -6.68 -3.40
CA ASP A 131 -13.25 -5.57 -2.82
C ASP A 131 -12.03 -6.05 -2.04
N ASN A 132 -12.14 -7.18 -1.33
CA ASN A 132 -10.97 -7.82 -0.72
C ASN A 132 -9.93 -8.24 -1.76
N GLY A 133 -10.35 -8.81 -2.89
CA GLY A 133 -9.44 -9.19 -3.97
C GLY A 133 -8.72 -7.99 -4.58
N VAL A 134 -9.43 -6.88 -4.81
CA VAL A 134 -8.82 -5.63 -5.30
C VAL A 134 -7.83 -5.09 -4.27
N SER A 135 -8.23 -5.00 -2.99
CA SER A 135 -7.37 -4.57 -1.89
C SER A 135 -6.07 -5.39 -1.80
N GLU A 136 -6.17 -6.71 -1.89
CA GLU A 136 -5.02 -7.61 -1.83
C GLU A 136 -4.07 -7.41 -3.01
N SER A 137 -4.60 -7.25 -4.23
CA SER A 137 -3.76 -6.99 -5.41
C SER A 137 -2.98 -5.67 -5.30
N LEU A 138 -3.63 -4.62 -4.79
CA LEU A 138 -2.99 -3.32 -4.54
C LEU A 138 -1.92 -3.40 -3.45
N GLN A 139 -2.16 -4.21 -2.42
CA GLN A 139 -1.20 -4.39 -1.33
C GLN A 139 0.07 -5.13 -1.78
N HIS A 140 -0.04 -6.07 -2.72
CA HIS A 140 1.12 -6.70 -3.33
C HIS A 140 1.97 -5.69 -4.11
N GLN A 141 1.33 -4.79 -4.87
CA GLN A 141 2.04 -3.73 -5.56
C GLN A 141 2.69 -2.75 -4.55
N HIS A 142 1.96 -2.36 -3.49
CA HIS A 142 2.48 -1.52 -2.43
C HIS A 142 3.78 -2.08 -1.83
N HIS A 143 3.82 -3.38 -1.52
CA HIS A 143 5.01 -3.99 -0.92
C HIS A 143 6.26 -3.83 -1.80
N ARG A 144 6.11 -3.92 -3.13
CA ARG A 144 7.23 -3.76 -4.08
C ARG A 144 7.71 -2.32 -4.14
N TRP A 145 6.79 -1.36 -4.16
CA TRP A 145 7.12 0.07 -4.11
C TRP A 145 7.79 0.45 -2.79
N ALA A 146 7.36 -0.11 -1.67
CA ALA A 146 7.96 0.08 -0.36
C ALA A 146 9.40 -0.48 -0.29
N GLN A 147 9.62 -1.68 -0.84
CA GLN A 147 10.97 -2.27 -0.94
C GLN A 147 11.92 -1.40 -1.79
N ALA A 148 11.46 -0.91 -2.95
CA ALA A 148 12.26 -0.01 -3.77
C ALA A 148 12.60 1.30 -3.03
N THR A 149 11.62 1.89 -2.35
CA THR A 149 11.80 3.15 -1.60
C THR A 149 12.82 3.01 -0.47
N THR A 150 12.77 1.91 0.29
CA THR A 150 13.73 1.66 1.39
C THR A 150 15.15 1.46 0.87
N LEU A 151 15.34 0.72 -0.23
CA LEU A 151 16.66 0.56 -0.87
C LEU A 151 17.23 1.88 -1.39
N ILE A 152 16.38 2.75 -1.94
CA ILE A 152 16.79 4.09 -2.38
C ILE A 152 17.25 4.94 -1.18
N GLN A 153 16.53 4.91 -0.06
CA GLN A 153 16.92 5.63 1.17
C GLN A 153 18.27 5.16 1.71
N ILE A 154 18.50 3.84 1.75
CA ILE A 154 19.79 3.26 2.15
C ILE A 154 20.91 3.75 1.20
N SER A 155 20.64 3.81 -0.10
CA SER A 155 21.60 4.28 -1.10
C SER A 155 21.95 5.77 -0.91
N ILE A 156 20.95 6.61 -0.61
CA ILE A 156 21.16 8.04 -0.31
C ILE A 156 21.98 8.22 0.97
N ALA A 157 21.68 7.46 2.04
CA ALA A 157 22.45 7.50 3.28
C ALA A 157 23.92 7.10 3.04
N LEU A 158 24.15 6.04 2.24
CA LEU A 158 25.49 5.59 1.89
C LEU A 158 26.24 6.62 1.03
N ALA A 159 25.54 7.33 0.14
CA ALA A 159 26.11 8.43 -0.63
C ALA A 159 26.57 9.59 0.27
N ALA A 160 25.77 9.97 1.26
CA ALA A 160 26.13 10.99 2.24
C ALA A 160 27.38 10.60 3.06
N ILE A 161 27.45 9.35 3.56
CA ILE A 161 28.63 8.82 4.28
C ILE A 161 29.86 8.84 3.38
N THR A 162 29.72 8.50 2.10
CA THR A 162 30.82 8.48 1.13
C THR A 162 31.38 9.88 0.88
N LEU A 163 30.50 10.90 0.77
CA LEU A 163 30.90 12.29 0.62
C LEU A 163 31.71 12.79 1.83
N LEU A 164 31.32 12.42 3.05
CA LEU A 164 32.02 12.80 4.28
C LEU A 164 33.36 12.06 4.46
N THR A 165 33.39 10.77 4.12
CA THR A 165 34.56 9.91 4.41
C THR A 165 35.64 9.99 3.32
N LYS A 166 35.29 10.44 2.10
CA LYS A 166 36.18 10.56 0.94
C LYS A 166 36.98 9.28 0.57
N LYS A 167 36.57 8.10 1.04
CA LYS A 167 37.24 6.82 0.75
C LYS A 167 36.80 6.23 -0.60
N ARG A 168 37.76 5.90 -1.47
CA ARG A 168 37.50 5.34 -2.82
C ARG A 168 36.74 4.01 -2.82
N TRP A 169 36.90 3.16 -1.80
CA TRP A 169 36.14 1.90 -1.71
C TRP A 169 34.63 2.12 -1.46
N LEU A 170 34.28 3.17 -0.70
CA LEU A 170 32.89 3.55 -0.42
C LEU A 170 32.22 4.12 -1.68
N GLN A 171 32.98 4.78 -2.56
CA GLN A 171 32.46 5.26 -3.84
C GLN A 171 31.97 4.10 -4.71
N LYS A 172 32.73 3.00 -4.79
CA LYS A 172 32.32 1.80 -5.53
C LYS A 172 31.08 1.15 -4.91
N LEU A 173 31.04 1.06 -3.57
CA LEU A 173 29.90 0.50 -2.85
C LEU A 173 28.62 1.32 -3.08
N THR A 174 28.69 2.65 -3.01
CA THR A 174 27.56 3.55 -3.24
C THR A 174 27.03 3.43 -4.66
N ILE A 175 27.90 3.43 -5.67
CA ILE A 175 27.48 3.25 -7.06
C ILE A 175 26.82 1.88 -7.25
N GLY A 176 27.39 0.81 -6.66
CA GLY A 176 26.78 -0.52 -6.70
C GLY A 176 25.37 -0.54 -6.10
N MET A 177 25.19 0.08 -4.93
CA MET A 177 23.88 0.14 -4.26
C MET A 177 22.87 1.03 -5.04
N ALA A 178 23.34 2.11 -5.65
CA ALA A 178 22.53 2.97 -6.51
C ALA A 178 22.00 2.20 -7.74
N VAL A 179 22.83 1.36 -8.37
CA VAL A 179 22.40 0.53 -9.50
C VAL A 179 21.38 -0.52 -9.06
N VAL A 180 21.62 -1.17 -7.92
CA VAL A 180 20.67 -2.16 -7.37
C VAL A 180 19.32 -1.52 -7.05
N SER A 181 19.30 -0.37 -6.39
CA SER A 181 18.06 0.33 -6.04
C SER A 181 17.27 0.78 -7.26
N VAL A 182 17.93 1.30 -8.31
CA VAL A 182 17.29 1.59 -9.60
C VAL A 182 16.74 0.32 -10.26
N GLY A 183 17.45 -0.81 -10.17
CA GLY A 183 16.97 -2.11 -10.66
C GLY A 183 15.68 -2.57 -9.99
N PHE A 184 15.57 -2.42 -8.67
CA PHE A 184 14.34 -2.71 -7.93
C PHE A 184 13.21 -1.73 -8.25
N PHE A 185 13.52 -0.46 -8.50
CA PHE A 185 12.52 0.50 -8.96
C PHE A 185 11.94 0.11 -10.33
N LEU A 186 12.80 -0.27 -11.28
CA LEU A 186 12.36 -0.72 -12.61
C LEU A 186 11.57 -2.04 -12.53
N SER A 187 11.95 -2.96 -11.65
CA SER A 187 11.19 -4.20 -11.46
C SER A 187 9.82 -3.95 -10.82
N ALA A 188 9.69 -2.97 -9.92
CA ALA A 188 8.41 -2.53 -9.40
C ALA A 188 7.53 -1.90 -10.50
N LEU A 189 8.14 -1.09 -11.37
CA LEU A 189 7.46 -0.44 -12.49
C LEU A 189 6.94 -1.43 -13.55
N MET A 190 7.72 -2.47 -13.89
CA MET A 190 7.34 -3.47 -14.91
C MET A 190 6.22 -4.42 -14.48
N ALA A 191 5.79 -4.37 -13.23
CA ALA A 191 4.73 -5.23 -12.72
C ALA A 191 3.52 -4.47 -12.18
N LEU A 192 3.39 -3.22 -12.63
CA LEU A 192 2.09 -2.56 -12.68
C LEU A 192 1.14 -3.32 -13.61
#